data_AF-A0AAV2SNJ0-F1
#
_entry.id   AF-A0AAV2SNJ0-F1
#
_cell.length_a   1.000
_cell.length_b   1.000
_cell.length_c   1.000
_cell.angle_alpha   90.00
_cell.angle_beta   90.00
_cell.angle_gamma   90.00
#
_symmetry.space_group_name_H-M   'P 1'
#
loop_
_entity.id
_entity.type
_entity.pdbx_description
1 polymer ?
#
loop_
_entity_poly.entity_id
_entity_poly.type
_entity_poly.pdbx_seq_one_letter_code
_entity_poly.pdbx_strand_id
1 'polypeptide(L)'
;DEKPLSWDQLLLEVQSLFSTTYHIRLPTSLELSLDKMSNIASSSNIPSKKLYDISEKNRQQKLVRIVTQNVPVGIFPKHYTAKLYDISICGEMPDYIIYNKHADLRKYIRRGTTLMSIDRNNSKKNMDVVLYANRKFTGNFGDDDDESLPGSYEIWRDYCIDKPDESEQIVAMEKLDGETAHFSGRFIDGNFYIITGSKNIHMLISCEEDIEKYKGGRYESARVIARVLWKYLMQMQKDKRQILFSLLHHTKCTVVCELLSPDHQRIKNFSSLNVNRNSLVTHI
;
A
#
# COMPACT_ATOMS: atom_id res chain seq x y z
N ASP A 1 -6.99 -25.14 -2.40
CA ASP A 1 -5.94 -24.11 -2.23
C ASP A 1 -5.66 -23.45 -3.56
N GLU A 2 -5.81 -22.13 -3.62
CA GLU A 2 -5.41 -21.33 -4.79
C GLU A 2 -3.87 -21.26 -4.78
N LYS A 3 -3.22 -21.71 -5.85
CA LYS A 3 -1.77 -21.51 -6.06
C LYS A 3 -1.57 -20.29 -6.97
N PRO A 4 -0.42 -19.59 -6.87
CA PRO A 4 -0.13 -18.53 -7.83
C PRO A 4 -0.06 -19.13 -9.23
N LEU A 5 -0.66 -18.44 -10.20
CA LEU A 5 -0.42 -18.71 -11.62
C LEU A 5 1.08 -18.48 -11.91
N SER A 6 1.65 -19.16 -12.90
CA SER A 6 2.96 -18.75 -13.42
C SER A 6 2.85 -17.34 -14.02
N TRP A 7 3.99 -16.64 -14.20
CA TRP A 7 3.97 -15.30 -14.79
C TRP A 7 3.34 -15.30 -16.20
N ASP A 8 3.72 -16.26 -17.05
CA ASP A 8 3.16 -16.37 -18.42
C ASP A 8 1.66 -16.66 -18.40
N GLN A 9 1.20 -17.55 -17.51
CA GLN A 9 -0.23 -17.83 -17.34
C GLN A 9 -0.98 -16.60 -16.86
N LEU A 10 -0.42 -15.87 -15.88
CA LEU A 10 -1.02 -14.64 -15.38
C LEU A 10 -1.17 -13.59 -16.48
N LEU A 11 -0.14 -13.38 -17.31
CA LEU A 11 -0.21 -12.41 -18.41
C LEU A 11 -1.31 -12.76 -19.42
N LEU A 12 -1.44 -14.03 -19.79
CA LEU A 12 -2.50 -14.49 -20.66
C LEU A 12 -3.90 -14.24 -20.06
N GLU A 13 -4.07 -14.53 -18.77
CA GLU A 13 -5.34 -14.30 -18.06
C GLU A 13 -5.66 -12.80 -17.93
N VAL A 14 -4.65 -11.96 -17.65
CA VAL A 14 -4.83 -10.49 -17.61
C VAL A 14 -5.21 -9.95 -18.98
N GLN A 15 -4.55 -10.41 -20.05
CA GLN A 15 -4.86 -10.01 -21.41
C GLN A 15 -6.28 -10.44 -21.81
N SER A 16 -6.67 -11.67 -21.48
CA SER A 16 -8.01 -12.21 -21.70
C SER A 16 -9.06 -11.36 -20.97
N LEU A 17 -8.88 -11.15 -19.65
CA LEU A 17 -9.78 -10.36 -18.82
C LEU A 17 -9.93 -8.92 -19.34
N PHE A 18 -8.83 -8.26 -19.71
CA PHE A 18 -8.84 -6.91 -20.26
C PHE A 18 -9.58 -6.86 -21.60
N SER A 19 -9.30 -7.81 -22.49
CA SER A 19 -9.92 -7.87 -23.81
C SER A 19 -11.41 -8.15 -23.75
N THR A 20 -11.84 -9.02 -22.84
CA THR A 20 -13.28 -9.28 -22.62
C THR A 20 -13.98 -8.08 -21.98
N THR A 21 -13.33 -7.36 -21.07
CA THR A 21 -13.95 -6.25 -20.34
C THR A 21 -14.06 -4.97 -21.17
N TYR A 22 -13.01 -4.64 -21.92
CA TYR A 22 -12.92 -3.37 -22.65
C TYR A 22 -13.06 -3.53 -24.16
N HIS A 23 -13.21 -4.76 -24.66
CA HIS A 23 -13.33 -5.07 -26.09
C HIS A 23 -12.13 -4.58 -26.93
N ILE A 24 -10.96 -4.43 -26.31
CA ILE A 24 -9.70 -4.01 -26.94
C ILE A 24 -8.54 -4.83 -26.38
N ARG A 25 -7.46 -5.00 -27.15
CA ARG A 25 -6.25 -5.68 -26.67
C ARG A 25 -5.62 -4.89 -25.52
N LEU A 26 -5.03 -5.61 -24.55
CA LEU A 26 -4.17 -5.01 -23.54
C LEU A 26 -3.09 -4.14 -24.21
N PRO A 27 -2.98 -2.84 -23.86
CA PRO A 27 -1.95 -1.97 -24.43
C PRO A 27 -0.55 -2.52 -24.16
N THR A 28 0.31 -2.54 -25.18
CA THR A 28 1.69 -3.02 -25.05
C THR A 28 2.47 -2.27 -23.96
N SER A 29 2.18 -0.97 -23.76
CA SER A 29 2.79 -0.18 -22.67
C SER A 29 2.44 -0.71 -21.29
N LEU A 30 1.22 -1.21 -21.08
CA LEU A 30 0.79 -1.80 -19.82
C LEU A 30 1.42 -3.17 -19.61
N GLU A 31 1.46 -4.01 -20.66
CA GLU A 31 2.15 -5.30 -20.65
C GLU A 31 3.63 -5.15 -20.26
N LEU A 32 4.36 -4.26 -20.93
CA LEU A 32 5.76 -3.94 -20.62
C LEU A 32 5.95 -3.41 -19.19
N SER A 33 4.97 -2.64 -18.68
CA SER A 33 5.01 -2.13 -17.32
C SER A 33 4.86 -3.26 -16.28
N LEU A 34 3.95 -4.21 -16.54
CA LEU A 34 3.77 -5.39 -15.69
C LEU A 34 5.04 -6.26 -15.67
N ASP A 35 5.65 -6.50 -16.82
CA ASP A 35 6.93 -7.22 -16.92
C ASP A 35 8.04 -6.54 -16.14
N LYS A 36 8.17 -5.21 -16.31
CA LYS A 36 9.16 -4.43 -15.57
C LYS A 36 8.93 -4.54 -14.06
N MET A 37 7.68 -4.46 -13.59
CA MET A 37 7.34 -4.60 -12.18
C MET A 37 7.70 -5.99 -11.64
N SER A 38 7.34 -7.06 -12.36
CA SER A 38 7.68 -8.45 -11.99
C SER A 38 9.20 -8.69 -11.93
N ASN A 39 9.93 -8.18 -12.92
CA ASN A 39 11.39 -8.27 -12.97
C ASN A 39 12.06 -7.54 -11.79
N ILE A 40 11.58 -6.33 -11.48
CA ILE A 40 12.07 -5.57 -10.32
C ILE A 40 11.73 -6.30 -9.02
N ALA A 41 10.51 -6.83 -8.89
CA ALA A 41 10.05 -7.55 -7.71
C ALA A 41 10.83 -8.84 -7.44
N SER A 42 11.26 -9.51 -8.50
CA SER A 42 12.09 -10.72 -8.47
C SER A 42 13.57 -10.42 -8.23
N SER A 43 14.01 -9.19 -8.51
CA SER A 43 15.37 -8.75 -8.25
C SER A 43 15.65 -8.63 -6.73
N SER A 44 16.92 -8.81 -6.35
CA SER A 44 17.42 -8.99 -4.97
C SER A 44 16.80 -8.08 -3.88
N ASN A 45 16.83 -8.50 -2.61
CA ASN A 45 16.40 -7.76 -1.41
C ASN A 45 17.18 -6.46 -1.11
N ILE A 46 17.98 -5.93 -2.04
CA ILE A 46 18.74 -4.69 -1.88
C ILE A 46 17.82 -3.49 -1.57
N PRO A 47 16.63 -3.32 -2.20
CA PRO A 47 15.75 -2.18 -1.92
C PRO A 47 15.22 -2.16 -0.49
N SER A 48 14.84 -3.30 0.08
CA SER A 48 14.28 -3.37 1.43
C SER A 48 15.31 -3.02 2.50
N LYS A 49 16.53 -3.56 2.37
CA LYS A 49 17.65 -3.22 3.27
C LYS A 49 18.00 -1.74 3.18
N LYS A 50 18.15 -1.20 1.96
CA LYS A 50 18.45 0.23 1.77
C LYS A 50 17.37 1.13 2.39
N LEU A 51 16.09 0.79 2.20
CA LEU A 51 14.98 1.54 2.78
C LEU A 51 15.00 1.48 4.32
N TYR A 52 15.26 0.30 4.90
CA TYR A 52 15.41 0.15 6.34
C TYR A 52 16.58 0.99 6.89
N ASP A 53 17.75 0.92 6.25
CA ASP A 53 18.96 1.64 6.68
C ASP A 53 18.74 3.18 6.63
N ILE A 54 18.10 3.68 5.57
CA ILE A 54 17.71 5.11 5.47
C ILE A 54 16.73 5.49 6.58
N SER A 55 15.78 4.62 6.88
CA SER A 55 14.76 4.87 7.90
C SER A 55 15.34 4.87 9.31
N GLU A 56 16.25 3.94 9.62
CA GLU A 56 16.96 3.90 10.90
C GLU A 56 17.89 5.11 11.08
N LYS A 57 18.61 5.53 10.02
CA LYS A 57 19.40 6.78 10.06
C LYS A 57 18.53 7.99 10.40
N ASN A 58 17.37 8.13 9.74
CA ASN A 58 16.45 9.26 9.99
C ASN A 58 15.71 9.14 11.33
N ARG A 59 15.54 7.92 11.86
CA ARG A 59 15.01 7.69 13.20
C ARG A 59 15.92 8.24 14.29
N GLN A 60 17.24 8.12 14.13
CA GLN A 60 18.21 8.72 15.06
C GLN A 60 18.09 10.25 15.12
N GLN A 61 17.63 10.88 14.03
CA GLN A 61 17.36 12.32 13.95
C GLN A 61 15.94 12.70 14.39
N LYS A 62 15.14 11.74 14.87
CA LYS A 62 13.73 11.91 15.26
C LYS A 62 12.81 12.39 14.11
N LEU A 63 13.21 12.19 12.86
CA LEU A 63 12.41 12.55 11.66
C LEU A 63 11.53 11.40 11.16
N VAL A 64 11.88 10.16 11.54
CA VAL A 64 11.17 8.94 11.15
C VAL A 64 10.89 8.10 12.38
N ARG A 65 9.68 7.54 12.44
CA ARG A 65 9.27 6.54 13.41
C ARG A 65 9.12 5.20 12.71
N ILE A 66 9.73 4.19 13.31
CA ILE A 66 9.59 2.78 12.92
C ILE A 66 8.83 2.08 14.03
N VAL A 67 7.60 1.66 13.75
CA VAL A 67 6.79 0.87 14.67
C VAL A 67 6.94 -0.59 14.31
N THR A 68 7.60 -1.35 15.18
CA THR A 68 7.75 -2.80 15.01
C THR A 68 6.64 -3.54 15.72
N GLN A 69 6.08 -4.54 15.06
CA GLN A 69 5.11 -5.46 15.66
C GLN A 69 5.37 -6.89 15.21
N ASN A 70 5.14 -7.84 16.11
CA ASN A 70 5.14 -9.25 15.75
C ASN A 70 3.81 -9.58 15.07
N VAL A 71 3.85 -10.43 14.04
CA VAL A 71 2.63 -11.06 13.53
C VAL A 71 2.12 -12.03 14.61
N PRO A 72 0.82 -11.94 15.01
CA PRO A 72 0.25 -12.81 16.03
C PRO A 72 0.44 -14.31 15.75
N VAL A 73 0.56 -15.08 16.84
CA VAL A 73 0.70 -16.53 16.78
C VAL A 73 -0.51 -17.15 16.08
N GLY A 74 -0.25 -18.15 15.23
CA GLY A 74 -1.28 -18.90 14.52
C GLY A 74 -1.82 -18.23 13.27
N ILE A 75 -1.25 -17.11 12.82
CA ILE A 75 -1.47 -16.59 11.45
C ILE A 75 -0.55 -17.35 10.48
N PHE A 76 0.72 -17.46 10.83
CA PHE A 76 1.68 -18.27 10.09
C PHE A 76 1.73 -19.73 10.59
N PRO A 77 2.22 -20.67 9.74
CA PRO A 77 2.55 -22.02 10.19
C PRO A 77 3.60 -21.98 11.31
N LYS A 78 3.60 -22.99 12.19
CA LYS A 78 4.44 -23.03 13.42
C LYS A 78 5.94 -22.80 13.22
N HIS A 79 6.44 -23.01 12.01
CA HIS A 79 7.87 -22.92 11.68
C HIS A 79 8.27 -21.56 11.08
N TYR A 80 7.32 -20.62 11.02
CA TYR A 80 7.52 -19.25 10.59
C TYR A 80 7.26 -18.27 11.73
N THR A 81 8.10 -17.24 11.79
CA THR A 81 7.79 -16.03 12.55
C THR A 81 7.97 -14.83 11.64
N ALA A 82 7.20 -13.78 11.88
CA ALA A 82 7.29 -12.56 11.10
C ALA A 82 7.11 -11.32 11.97
N LYS A 83 7.73 -10.24 11.51
CA LYS A 83 7.54 -8.89 12.06
C LYS A 83 7.21 -7.93 10.95
N LEU A 84 6.32 -6.99 11.26
CA LEU A 84 6.04 -5.84 10.40
C LEU A 84 6.73 -4.60 11.00
N TYR A 85 7.23 -3.75 10.11
CA TYR A 85 7.87 -2.48 10.44
C TYR A 85 7.14 -1.38 9.67
N ASP A 86 6.20 -0.73 10.35
CA ASP A 86 5.48 0.42 9.82
C ASP A 86 6.40 1.65 9.91
N ILE A 87 6.72 2.26 8.77
CA ILE A 87 7.63 3.39 8.65
C ILE A 87 6.83 4.64 8.33
N SER A 88 6.94 5.65 9.20
CA SER A 88 6.21 6.91 9.09
C SER A 88 7.11 8.09 9.42
N ILE A 89 6.79 9.26 8.89
CA ILE A 89 7.38 10.51 9.39
C ILE A 89 6.92 10.74 10.83
N CYS A 90 7.82 11.28 11.65
CA CYS A 90 7.49 11.80 12.96
C CYS A 90 8.33 13.04 13.26
N GLY A 91 7.89 13.85 14.20
CA GLY A 91 8.66 14.98 14.69
C GLY A 91 7.78 15.96 15.45
N GLU A 92 8.39 17.04 15.93
CA GLU A 92 7.68 18.14 16.58
C GLU A 92 6.99 19.07 15.58
N MET A 93 7.35 18.96 14.29
CA MET A 93 6.74 19.70 13.20
C MET A 93 5.73 18.84 12.43
N PRO A 94 4.73 19.45 11.79
CA PRO A 94 3.87 18.76 10.84
C PRO A 94 4.64 18.02 9.73
N ASP A 95 4.08 16.89 9.27
CA ASP A 95 4.66 16.03 8.23
C ASP A 95 5.11 16.83 6.99
N TYR A 96 4.31 17.81 6.54
CA TYR A 96 4.61 18.59 5.33
C TYR A 96 5.88 19.44 5.46
N ILE A 97 6.14 20.01 6.65
CA ILE A 97 7.35 20.80 6.90
C ILE A 97 8.59 19.89 6.87
N ILE A 98 8.49 18.70 7.46
CA ILE A 98 9.57 17.72 7.46
C ILE A 98 9.86 17.28 6.03
N TYR A 99 8.83 16.91 5.26
CA TYR A 99 9.04 16.56 3.86
C TYR A 99 9.64 17.71 3.06
N ASN A 100 9.23 18.97 3.26
CA ASN A 100 9.79 20.12 2.55
C ASN A 100 11.30 20.32 2.82
N LYS A 101 11.72 20.17 4.09
CA LYS A 101 13.12 20.37 4.49
C LYS A 101 14.06 19.22 4.10
N HIS A 102 13.53 18.04 3.77
CA HIS A 102 14.32 16.82 3.61
C HIS A 102 13.99 16.07 2.30
N ALA A 103 14.75 16.35 1.24
CA ALA A 103 14.53 15.77 -0.09
C ALA A 103 14.71 14.24 -0.15
N ASP A 104 15.58 13.68 0.69
CA ASP A 104 15.76 12.23 0.81
C ASP A 104 14.50 11.56 1.39
N LEU A 105 13.85 12.18 2.38
CA LEU A 105 12.57 11.70 2.91
C LEU A 105 11.48 11.73 1.84
N ARG A 106 11.38 12.80 1.03
CA ARG A 106 10.44 12.85 -0.11
C ARG A 106 10.68 11.72 -1.11
N LYS A 107 11.95 11.41 -1.38
CA LYS A 107 12.33 10.39 -2.36
C LYS A 107 12.04 8.97 -1.89
N TYR A 108 12.32 8.67 -0.63
CA TYR A 108 12.38 7.30 -0.13
C TYR A 108 11.22 6.90 0.81
N ILE A 109 10.74 7.81 1.67
CA ILE A 109 9.76 7.49 2.71
C ILE A 109 8.34 7.84 2.25
N ARG A 110 7.55 6.82 1.94
CA ARG A 110 6.16 6.95 1.48
C ARG A 110 5.18 6.97 2.66
N ARG A 111 3.99 7.53 2.45
CA ARG A 111 2.89 7.48 3.43
C ARG A 111 2.17 6.14 3.30
N GLY A 112 2.49 5.18 4.18
CA GLY A 112 2.03 3.79 4.04
C GLY A 112 3.15 2.82 3.66
N THR A 113 4.35 3.03 4.22
CA THR A 113 5.50 2.16 4.00
C THR A 113 5.55 1.08 5.07
N THR A 114 5.58 -0.19 4.65
CA THR A 114 5.71 -1.34 5.57
C THR A 114 6.72 -2.34 5.05
N LEU A 115 7.66 -2.70 5.91
CA LEU A 115 8.57 -3.82 5.68
C LEU A 115 8.10 -5.04 6.46
N MET A 116 8.40 -6.23 5.93
CA MET A 116 8.20 -7.48 6.64
C MET A 116 9.53 -8.21 6.76
N SER A 117 9.91 -8.62 7.97
CA SER A 117 10.95 -9.61 8.16
C SER A 117 10.31 -10.96 8.43
N ILE A 118 10.64 -11.97 7.64
CA ILE A 118 10.18 -13.35 7.84
C ILE A 118 11.37 -14.27 8.15
N ASP A 119 11.18 -15.10 9.17
CA ASP A 119 12.14 -16.09 9.65
C ASP A 119 11.53 -17.48 9.59
N ARG A 120 12.21 -18.40 8.92
CA ARG A 120 11.85 -19.83 8.90
C ARG A 120 12.85 -20.59 9.75
N ASN A 121 12.44 -21.20 10.87
CA ASN A 121 13.32 -22.00 11.75
C ASN A 121 14.66 -21.31 12.12
N ASN A 122 14.64 -20.01 12.47
CA ASN A 122 15.85 -19.23 12.77
C ASN A 122 16.90 -19.15 11.64
N SER A 123 16.49 -19.38 10.38
CA SER A 123 17.33 -19.08 9.22
C SER A 123 17.52 -17.57 9.02
N LYS A 124 18.31 -17.19 8.01
CA LYS A 124 18.62 -15.79 7.73
C LYS A 124 17.33 -14.98 7.49
N LYS A 125 17.18 -13.90 8.26
CA LYS A 125 16.12 -12.89 8.11
C LYS A 125 16.03 -12.39 6.68
N ASN A 126 14.92 -12.69 6.01
CA ASN A 126 14.56 -12.09 4.75
C ASN A 126 13.66 -10.90 5.01
N MET A 127 14.06 -9.72 4.51
CA MET A 127 13.30 -8.50 4.62
C MET A 127 12.72 -8.13 3.26
N ASP A 128 11.40 -7.96 3.19
CA ASP A 128 10.67 -7.59 1.98
C ASP A 128 9.95 -6.25 2.19
N VAL A 129 9.84 -5.45 1.13
CA VAL A 129 8.93 -4.30 1.12
C VAL A 129 7.54 -4.84 0.79
N VAL A 130 6.66 -4.88 1.79
CA VAL A 130 5.31 -5.45 1.61
C VAL A 130 4.28 -4.38 1.27
N LEU A 131 4.48 -3.15 1.74
CA LEU A 131 3.65 -2.01 1.33
C LEU A 131 4.54 -0.80 1.03
N TYR A 132 4.27 -0.17 -0.11
CA TYR A 132 4.98 1.00 -0.60
C TYR A 132 3.98 1.90 -1.33
N ALA A 133 3.12 2.55 -0.55
CA ALA A 133 2.05 3.42 -1.04
C ALA A 133 2.60 4.74 -1.65
N ASN A 134 1.71 5.72 -1.83
CA ASN A 134 2.02 6.94 -2.56
C ASN A 134 3.09 7.80 -1.88
N ARG A 135 3.84 8.53 -2.71
CA ARG A 135 4.71 9.63 -2.25
C ARG A 135 3.81 10.67 -1.57
N LYS A 136 4.33 11.39 -0.56
CA LYS A 136 3.66 12.63 -0.16
C LYS A 136 3.61 13.52 -1.39
N PHE A 137 2.46 14.11 -1.64
CA PHE A 137 2.24 15.22 -2.57
C PHE A 137 1.58 16.35 -1.78
N THR A 138 1.63 17.56 -2.32
CA THR A 138 0.98 18.73 -1.72
C THR A 138 0.12 19.41 -2.78
N GLY A 139 -0.90 20.14 -2.33
CA GLY A 139 -1.80 20.87 -3.19
C GLY A 139 -1.15 22.11 -3.79
N ASN A 140 -1.95 22.85 -4.55
CA ASN A 140 -1.71 24.25 -4.88
C ASN A 140 -2.86 25.08 -4.27
N PHE A 141 -2.79 26.42 -4.36
CA PHE A 141 -3.76 27.40 -3.87
C PHE A 141 -5.18 26.86 -3.56
N GLY A 142 -5.59 26.92 -2.28
CA GLY A 142 -6.96 26.60 -1.84
C GLY A 142 -7.16 25.23 -1.18
N ASP A 143 -6.11 24.43 -1.02
CA ASP A 143 -6.11 23.26 -0.12
C ASP A 143 -5.63 23.68 1.29
N ASP A 144 -6.35 23.23 2.32
CA ASP A 144 -6.20 23.62 3.75
C ASP A 144 -4.78 23.39 4.34
N ASP A 145 -3.91 22.63 3.67
CA ASP A 145 -2.56 22.30 4.13
C ASP A 145 -1.52 23.42 3.82
N ASP A 146 -1.83 24.40 2.96
CA ASP A 146 -0.86 25.33 2.36
C ASP A 146 -0.95 26.80 2.86
N GLU A 147 -1.84 27.14 3.79
CA GLU A 147 -2.02 28.53 4.26
C GLU A 147 -0.82 29.12 5.04
N SER A 148 0.23 28.34 5.30
CA SER A 148 1.26 28.70 6.30
C SER A 148 2.68 28.97 5.77
N LEU A 149 2.93 28.87 4.46
CA LEU A 149 4.26 29.16 3.89
C LEU A 149 4.25 30.41 3.01
N PRO A 150 4.52 31.61 3.57
CA PRO A 150 4.65 32.81 2.76
C PRO A 150 5.82 32.69 1.77
N GLY A 151 5.52 32.77 0.47
CA GLY A 151 6.51 33.00 -0.58
C GLY A 151 6.90 31.82 -1.49
N SER A 152 6.31 30.62 -1.37
CA SER A 152 6.64 29.50 -2.28
C SER A 152 5.45 29.00 -3.09
N TYR A 153 5.05 29.78 -4.10
CA TYR A 153 3.98 29.44 -5.04
C TYR A 153 4.20 28.13 -5.84
N GLU A 154 5.42 27.58 -5.78
CA GLU A 154 5.82 26.43 -6.60
C GLU A 154 6.35 25.23 -5.78
N ILE A 155 6.14 25.21 -4.47
CA ILE A 155 6.63 24.13 -3.59
C ILE A 155 6.16 22.73 -4.01
N TRP A 156 5.00 22.62 -4.64
CA TRP A 156 4.47 21.35 -5.15
C TRP A 156 5.37 20.72 -6.23
N ARG A 157 6.13 21.54 -6.99
CA ARG A 157 7.06 21.05 -8.02
C ARG A 157 8.16 20.17 -7.41
N ASP A 158 8.56 20.43 -6.17
CA ASP A 158 9.57 19.62 -5.43
C ASP A 158 9.08 18.21 -5.05
N TYR A 159 7.78 17.96 -5.18
CA TYR A 159 7.16 16.65 -4.96
C TYR A 159 6.98 15.85 -6.25
N CYS A 160 7.15 16.47 -7.42
CA CYS A 160 7.15 15.78 -8.69
C CYS A 160 8.39 14.89 -8.84
N ILE A 161 8.24 13.78 -9.58
CA ILE A 161 9.36 12.86 -9.85
C ILE A 161 10.32 13.48 -10.87
N ASP A 162 9.76 14.27 -11.79
CA ASP A 162 10.44 14.98 -12.86
C ASP A 162 9.77 16.34 -13.08
N LYS A 163 10.27 17.14 -14.01
CA LYS A 163 9.74 18.48 -14.29
C LYS A 163 8.31 18.38 -14.86
N PRO A 164 7.32 19.00 -14.20
CA PRO A 164 5.93 18.88 -14.65
C PRO A 164 5.69 19.56 -16.00
N ASP A 165 6.46 20.58 -16.37
CA ASP A 165 6.32 21.29 -17.66
C ASP A 165 6.70 20.41 -18.87
N GLU A 166 7.38 19.27 -18.65
CA GLU A 166 7.74 18.29 -19.69
C GLU A 166 6.69 17.17 -19.80
N SER A 167 5.56 17.28 -19.09
CA SER A 167 4.50 16.25 -19.09
C SER A 167 3.68 16.28 -20.38
N GLU A 168 3.52 15.13 -21.03
CA GLU A 168 2.69 14.99 -22.24
C GLU A 168 1.20 14.79 -21.93
N GLN A 169 0.88 14.36 -20.71
CA GLN A 169 -0.47 13.98 -20.29
C GLN A 169 -0.77 14.42 -18.87
N ILE A 170 -2.01 14.83 -18.63
CA ILE A 170 -2.54 15.17 -17.31
C ILE A 170 -3.63 14.18 -16.95
N VAL A 171 -3.45 13.47 -15.84
CA VAL A 171 -4.47 12.58 -15.27
C VAL A 171 -5.03 13.25 -14.03
N ALA A 172 -6.30 13.63 -14.08
CA ALA A 172 -7.03 14.19 -12.96
C ALA A 172 -7.96 13.14 -12.33
N MET A 173 -8.02 13.11 -11.01
CA MET A 173 -8.85 12.18 -10.24
C MET A 173 -9.65 12.95 -9.19
N GLU A 174 -10.84 12.46 -8.85
CA GLU A 174 -11.60 12.99 -7.71
C GLU A 174 -10.85 12.66 -6.40
N LYS A 175 -10.59 13.69 -5.59
CA LYS A 175 -10.09 13.52 -4.22
C LYS A 175 -11.26 13.12 -3.33
N LEU A 176 -11.30 11.83 -2.99
CA LEU A 176 -12.27 11.28 -2.06
C LEU A 176 -11.90 11.65 -0.62
N ASP A 177 -12.91 11.84 0.22
CA ASP A 177 -12.75 12.23 1.63
C ASP A 177 -13.03 11.04 2.54
N GLY A 178 -12.09 10.10 2.67
CA GLY A 178 -12.27 8.92 3.49
C GLY A 178 -11.05 8.57 4.33
N GLU A 179 -10.95 7.28 4.66
CA GLU A 179 -9.77 6.73 5.31
C GLU A 179 -8.89 6.01 4.28
N THR A 180 -7.63 6.42 4.19
CA THR A 180 -6.68 5.78 3.30
C THR A 180 -6.42 4.34 3.75
N ALA A 181 -6.63 3.42 2.81
CA ALA A 181 -6.44 2.00 2.96
C ALA A 181 -5.35 1.51 2.00
N HIS A 182 -4.54 0.59 2.49
CA HIS A 182 -3.50 -0.05 1.69
C HIS A 182 -3.68 -1.56 1.75
N PHE A 183 -3.38 -2.23 0.64
CA PHE A 183 -3.12 -3.66 0.71
C PHE A 183 -2.15 -4.16 -0.36
N SER A 184 -1.55 -5.29 -0.07
CA SER A 184 -0.80 -6.14 -1.00
C SER A 184 -1.01 -7.59 -0.61
N GLY A 185 -0.40 -8.51 -1.35
CA GLY A 185 -0.44 -9.92 -0.97
C GLY A 185 0.77 -10.71 -1.42
N ARG A 186 1.02 -11.81 -0.72
CA ARG A 186 2.14 -12.72 -0.97
C ARG A 186 1.68 -14.16 -0.81
N PHE A 187 2.06 -15.03 -1.73
CA PHE A 187 2.10 -16.46 -1.47
C PHE A 187 3.34 -16.79 -0.64
N ILE A 188 3.12 -17.43 0.52
CA ILE A 188 4.17 -17.90 1.42
C ILE A 188 3.81 -19.33 1.81
N ASP A 189 4.70 -20.28 1.51
CA ASP A 189 4.48 -21.71 1.77
C ASP A 189 3.12 -22.21 1.26
N GLY A 190 2.79 -21.84 0.01
CA GLY A 190 1.55 -22.24 -0.66
C GLY A 190 0.28 -21.52 -0.21
N ASN A 191 0.33 -20.66 0.82
CA ASN A 191 -0.82 -19.93 1.34
C ASN A 191 -0.75 -18.46 0.93
N PHE A 192 -1.89 -17.86 0.59
CA PHE A 192 -1.96 -16.44 0.28
C PHE A 192 -2.18 -15.62 1.55
N TYR A 193 -1.31 -14.64 1.78
CA TYR A 193 -1.43 -13.69 2.89
C TYR A 193 -1.68 -12.29 2.33
N ILE A 194 -2.64 -11.61 2.93
CA ILE A 194 -2.95 -10.21 2.67
C ILE A 194 -2.22 -9.38 3.72
N ILE A 195 -1.47 -8.38 3.27
CA ILE A 195 -0.91 -7.35 4.13
C ILE A 195 -1.75 -6.10 3.92
N THR A 196 -2.45 -5.60 4.94
CA THR A 196 -3.42 -4.51 4.81
C THR A 196 -3.51 -3.64 6.06
N GLY A 197 -3.96 -2.39 5.90
CA GLY A 197 -4.20 -1.49 7.02
C GLY A 197 -4.45 -0.05 6.60
N SER A 198 -4.33 0.86 7.57
CA SER A 198 -4.48 2.30 7.38
C SER A 198 -3.15 2.97 7.04
N LYS A 199 -3.11 4.32 7.01
CA LYS A 199 -1.88 5.10 6.73
C LYS A 199 -0.63 4.62 7.48
N ASN A 200 -0.75 4.25 8.76
CA ASN A 200 0.40 4.06 9.66
C ASN A 200 0.41 2.72 10.42
N ILE A 201 -0.64 1.91 10.30
CA ILE A 201 -0.78 0.65 11.04
C ILE A 201 -1.29 -0.40 10.08
N HIS A 202 -0.47 -1.44 9.88
CA HIS A 202 -0.83 -2.56 9.01
C HIS A 202 -0.88 -3.87 9.76
N MET A 203 -1.44 -4.89 9.12
CA MET A 203 -1.64 -6.23 9.64
C MET A 203 -1.38 -7.22 8.51
N LEU A 204 -1.05 -8.45 8.88
CA LEU A 204 -0.96 -9.58 7.96
C LEU A 204 -2.03 -10.59 8.36
N ILE A 205 -2.84 -11.03 7.40
CA ILE A 205 -3.97 -11.94 7.58
C ILE A 205 -4.00 -12.98 6.45
N SER A 206 -4.49 -14.18 6.75
CA SER A 206 -4.79 -15.24 5.78
C SER A 206 -6.26 -15.69 5.83
N CYS A 207 -6.96 -15.38 6.92
CA CYS A 207 -8.40 -15.56 7.07
C CYS A 207 -9.03 -14.39 7.85
N GLU A 208 -10.37 -14.35 7.91
CA GLU A 208 -11.09 -13.28 8.62
C GLU A 208 -10.79 -13.28 10.12
N GLU A 209 -10.65 -14.46 10.73
CA GLU A 209 -10.40 -14.64 12.16
C GLU A 209 -9.03 -14.07 12.59
N ASP A 210 -8.09 -13.97 11.65
CA ASP A 210 -6.77 -13.38 11.90
C ASP A 210 -6.88 -11.89 12.29
N ILE A 211 -7.91 -11.18 11.81
CA ILE A 211 -8.16 -9.77 12.11
C ILE A 211 -8.32 -9.57 13.63
N GLU A 212 -9.00 -10.50 14.29
CA GLU A 212 -9.25 -10.41 15.73
C GLU A 212 -8.01 -10.72 16.58
N LYS A 213 -6.95 -11.29 16.01
CA LYS A 213 -5.71 -11.56 16.74
C LYS A 213 -4.93 -10.28 17.04
N TYR A 214 -5.18 -9.19 16.31
CA TYR A 214 -4.59 -7.88 16.56
C TYR A 214 -5.44 -7.10 17.58
N LYS A 215 -4.94 -7.00 18.82
CA LYS A 215 -5.66 -6.39 19.95
C LYS A 215 -5.19 -4.96 20.24
N GLY A 216 -6.10 -4.14 20.77
CA GLY A 216 -5.85 -2.77 21.22
C GLY A 216 -6.34 -1.70 20.24
N GLY A 217 -6.59 -0.49 20.75
CA GLY A 217 -7.19 0.62 20.00
C GLY A 217 -6.40 1.06 18.77
N ARG A 218 -5.07 0.89 18.78
CA ARG A 218 -4.20 1.23 17.63
C ARG A 218 -4.56 0.51 16.32
N TYR A 219 -5.26 -0.63 16.38
CA TYR A 219 -5.67 -1.40 15.21
C TYR A 219 -7.11 -1.12 14.77
N GLU A 220 -7.82 -0.18 15.38
CA GLU A 220 -9.24 0.04 15.12
C GLU A 220 -9.53 0.30 13.63
N SER A 221 -8.94 1.35 13.05
CA SER A 221 -9.10 1.66 11.63
C SER A 221 -8.60 0.53 10.73
N ALA A 222 -7.45 -0.08 11.06
CA ALA A 222 -6.87 -1.17 10.28
C ALA A 222 -7.77 -2.41 10.25
N ARG A 223 -8.47 -2.74 11.36
CA ARG A 223 -9.44 -3.85 11.42
C ARG A 223 -10.69 -3.56 10.60
N VAL A 224 -11.19 -2.33 10.60
CA VAL A 224 -12.32 -1.95 9.74
C VAL A 224 -11.94 -2.14 8.27
N ILE A 225 -10.78 -1.61 7.86
CA ILE A 225 -10.25 -1.76 6.49
C ILE A 225 -10.09 -3.24 6.13
N ALA A 226 -9.46 -4.02 7.00
CA ALA A 226 -9.22 -5.44 6.75
C ALA A 226 -10.51 -6.24 6.55
N ARG A 227 -11.56 -6.00 7.36
CA ARG A 227 -12.86 -6.68 7.21
C ARG A 227 -13.54 -6.32 5.90
N VAL A 228 -13.55 -5.03 5.56
CA VAL A 228 -14.14 -4.56 4.30
C VAL A 228 -13.40 -5.18 3.11
N LEU A 229 -12.08 -5.09 3.09
CA LEU A 229 -11.24 -5.67 2.05
C LEU A 229 -11.46 -7.19 1.93
N TRP A 230 -11.42 -7.92 3.05
CA TRP A 230 -11.63 -9.36 3.07
C TRP A 230 -12.97 -9.74 2.43
N LYS A 231 -14.05 -9.06 2.83
CA LYS A 231 -15.38 -9.26 2.26
C LYS A 231 -15.39 -9.05 0.75
N TYR A 232 -14.81 -7.96 0.26
CA TYR A 232 -14.75 -7.68 -1.18
C TYR A 232 -13.98 -8.76 -1.94
N LEU A 233 -12.79 -9.15 -1.46
CA LEU A 233 -11.98 -10.18 -2.09
C LEU A 233 -12.69 -11.54 -2.10
N MET A 234 -13.35 -11.93 -1.01
CA MET A 234 -14.07 -13.19 -0.93
C MET A 234 -15.34 -13.22 -1.79
N GLN A 235 -15.96 -12.06 -2.04
CA GLN A 235 -17.09 -11.92 -2.96
C GLN A 235 -16.69 -11.93 -4.44
N MET A 236 -15.40 -11.74 -4.77
CA MET A 236 -14.93 -11.84 -6.15
C MET A 236 -15.10 -13.27 -6.69
N GLN A 237 -15.36 -13.38 -8.00
CA GLN A 237 -15.30 -14.66 -8.69
C GLN A 237 -13.91 -15.27 -8.54
N LYS A 238 -13.86 -16.59 -8.36
CA LYS A 238 -12.65 -17.32 -7.95
C LYS A 238 -11.49 -17.14 -8.93
N ASP A 239 -11.78 -17.21 -10.23
CA ASP A 239 -10.85 -16.94 -11.33
C ASP A 239 -10.26 -15.52 -11.24
N LYS A 240 -11.10 -14.50 -11.10
CA LYS A 240 -10.66 -13.09 -10.98
C LYS A 240 -9.85 -12.85 -9.71
N ARG A 241 -10.24 -13.48 -8.59
CA ARG A 241 -9.48 -13.41 -7.34
C ARG A 241 -8.11 -14.05 -7.50
N GLN A 242 -8.01 -15.20 -8.16
CA GLN A 242 -6.73 -15.86 -8.41
C GLN A 242 -5.80 -15.02 -9.30
N ILE A 243 -6.34 -14.35 -10.32
CA ILE A 243 -5.60 -13.39 -11.14
C ILE A 243 -5.06 -12.26 -10.27
N LEU A 244 -5.91 -11.62 -9.46
CA LEU A 244 -5.49 -10.54 -8.56
C LEU A 244 -4.42 -11.00 -7.56
N PHE A 245 -4.61 -12.14 -6.91
CA PHE A 245 -3.66 -12.68 -5.92
C PHE A 245 -2.31 -12.99 -6.56
N SER A 246 -2.32 -13.58 -7.75
CA SER A 246 -1.09 -13.85 -8.51
C SER A 246 -0.40 -12.56 -8.94
N LEU A 247 -1.17 -11.55 -9.38
CA LEU A 247 -0.65 -10.24 -9.75
C LEU A 247 0.04 -9.53 -8.58
N LEU A 248 -0.60 -9.47 -7.42
CA LEU A 248 -0.04 -8.88 -6.20
C LEU A 248 1.23 -9.59 -5.75
N HIS A 249 1.27 -10.92 -5.89
CA HIS A 249 2.43 -11.73 -5.52
C HIS A 249 3.63 -11.48 -6.42
N HIS A 250 3.44 -11.56 -7.74
CA HIS A 250 4.53 -11.44 -8.72
C HIS A 250 5.06 -10.00 -8.83
N THR A 251 4.16 -9.02 -8.88
CA THR A 251 4.56 -7.61 -9.05
C THR A 251 4.97 -6.94 -7.75
N LYS A 252 4.65 -7.57 -6.60
CA LYS A 252 4.83 -7.01 -5.26
C LYS A 252 4.19 -5.62 -5.07
N CYS A 253 3.24 -5.23 -5.92
CA CYS A 253 2.65 -3.91 -5.90
C CYS A 253 1.79 -3.68 -4.64
N THR A 254 1.52 -2.41 -4.36
CA THR A 254 0.60 -1.97 -3.31
C THR A 254 -0.60 -1.37 -3.98
N VAL A 255 -1.79 -1.83 -3.60
CA VAL A 255 -3.05 -1.20 -3.96
C VAL A 255 -3.35 -0.14 -2.91
N VAL A 256 -3.62 1.07 -3.38
CA VAL A 256 -4.02 2.21 -2.56
C VAL A 256 -5.49 2.50 -2.84
N CYS A 257 -6.29 2.54 -1.78
CA CYS A 257 -7.71 2.77 -1.86
C CYS A 257 -8.16 3.75 -0.78
N GLU A 258 -9.32 4.34 -0.99
CA GLU A 258 -10.01 5.14 0.01
C GLU A 258 -11.23 4.38 0.51
N LEU A 259 -11.31 4.21 1.82
CA LEU A 259 -12.47 3.64 2.49
C LEU A 259 -13.45 4.77 2.81
N LEU A 260 -14.62 4.74 2.18
CA LEU A 260 -15.73 5.63 2.51
C LEU A 260 -16.63 4.95 3.53
N SER A 261 -16.72 5.55 4.72
CA SER A 261 -17.51 5.04 5.83
C SER A 261 -18.35 6.17 6.44
N PRO A 262 -19.69 6.01 6.51
CA PRO A 262 -20.56 7.00 7.15
C PRO A 262 -20.19 7.27 8.62
N ASP A 263 -19.64 6.28 9.31
CA ASP A 263 -19.25 6.36 10.72
C ASP A 263 -17.93 7.13 10.92
N HIS A 264 -17.17 7.37 9.84
CA HIS A 264 -15.86 8.01 9.87
C HIS A 264 -15.80 9.20 8.89
N GLN A 265 -16.86 9.99 8.85
CA GLN A 265 -16.93 11.22 8.05
C GLN A 265 -15.95 12.27 8.58
N ARG A 266 -15.26 12.95 7.67
CA ARG A 266 -14.40 14.09 8.02
C ARG A 266 -15.07 15.41 7.62
N ILE A 267 -15.35 15.60 6.33
CA ILE A 267 -15.89 16.84 5.78
C ILE A 267 -17.15 16.56 4.95
N LYS A 268 -17.10 15.55 4.07
CA LYS A 268 -18.22 15.20 3.18
C LYS A 268 -19.23 14.29 3.89
N ASN A 269 -20.51 14.65 3.79
CA ASN A 269 -21.58 13.83 4.34
C ASN A 269 -21.83 12.60 3.45
N PHE A 270 -21.67 11.42 4.04
CA PHE A 270 -21.91 10.13 3.40
C PHE A 270 -23.19 9.44 3.89
N SER A 271 -24.11 10.16 4.52
CA SER A 271 -25.36 9.58 5.07
C SER A 271 -26.26 8.96 3.99
N SER A 272 -26.07 9.31 2.72
CA SER A 272 -26.75 8.69 1.56
C SER A 272 -26.14 7.34 1.15
N LEU A 273 -24.92 7.01 1.59
CA LEU A 273 -24.39 5.66 1.49
C LEU A 273 -25.16 4.82 2.50
N ASN A 274 -26.05 3.95 2.02
CA ASN A 274 -26.85 3.04 2.86
C ASN A 274 -25.98 2.45 3.98
N VAL A 275 -26.41 2.61 5.24
CA VAL A 275 -25.70 2.32 6.51
C VAL A 275 -25.01 0.92 6.57
N ASN A 276 -25.39 -0.01 5.67
CA ASN A 276 -24.79 -1.35 5.53
C ASN A 276 -23.70 -1.49 4.44
N ARG A 277 -23.26 -0.39 3.81
CA ARG A 277 -22.26 -0.40 2.73
C ARG A 277 -21.12 0.57 2.99
N ASN A 278 -20.12 0.13 3.74
CA ASN A 278 -18.77 0.67 3.55
C ASN A 278 -18.36 0.35 2.11
N SER A 279 -17.93 1.36 1.34
CA SER A 279 -17.42 1.17 -0.02
C SER A 279 -15.93 1.42 -0.06
N LEU A 280 -15.20 0.47 -0.62
CA LEU A 280 -13.79 0.61 -0.93
C LEU A 280 -13.67 1.16 -2.36
N VAL A 281 -13.08 2.34 -2.52
CA VAL A 281 -12.80 2.90 -3.84
C VAL A 281 -11.31 2.82 -4.09
N THR A 282 -10.91 2.12 -5.16
CA THR A 282 -9.50 2.00 -5.55
C THR A 282 -9.08 3.21 -6.37
N HIS A 283 -7.92 3.78 -6.04
CA HIS A 283 -7.26 4.76 -6.89
C HIS A 283 -6.26 4.00 -7.79
N ILE A 284 -6.36 4.21 -9.10
CA ILE A 284 -5.36 3.74 -10.06
C ILE A 284 -4.19 4.72 -10.06
#